data_AF-A0A183JF07-F1
#
_entry.id   AF-A0A183JF07-F1
#
_cell.length_a   1.000
_cell.length_b   1.000
_cell.length_c   1.000
_cell.angle_alpha   90.00
_cell.angle_beta   90.00
_cell.angle_gamma   90.00
#
_symmetry.space_group_name_H-M   'P 1'
#
loop_
_entity.id
_entity.type
_entity.pdbx_description
1 polymer ?
#
loop_
_entity_poly.entity_id
_entity_poly.type
_entity_poly.pdbx_seq_one_letter_code
_entity_poly.pdbx_strand_id
1 'polypeptide(L)'
;MTKESSGKAKKSTKGDGKGVRDDIEQEDEIESYLRFMEENPHLGLPGDDEEEVYEYDADGNIIGTEKKTIDPLPPIDHSMINYAPFAKNFYVEHAEISSLDEAGVDSLRDKLGLRVSGPSPLRPVCSFAHLGLDEPLMEAIRKAGYIQPTPIQAQAVPLILAGRDVIGIGKTGSGKTAAFLWPLIIHIMDQPELKLGDGPIGVICAPTRELALQIYSEAKKLAKVYNLTVVCAYGGGSLWEQQKACEAGCEILVCTPGRLIDIVKKKSTNLRRVTYLVFDEADKMFNLGFEPQVRSIANHVRPDRQTLLFSATFKRRLERLARDILLDPVRIIQGELGEANEDITQHVEIFDKIEQKWDWLTRNLVRLTTEGSVLIFVTRKVHSEEVAQKLKSRDLKVLLIHGDMHQSDRNTVIQAFKRQEAPILVATDVACKSQLGIQTKNKQYISIYSDDSEIATNSHKNVNLKQFFPLKMNEKLV
;
A
#
# COMPACT_ATOMS: atom_id res chain seq x y z
N MET A 1 -8.09 -58.47 61.74
CA MET A 1 -9.44 -58.17 61.21
C MET A 1 -9.66 -56.67 61.31
N THR A 2 -9.39 -55.98 60.18
CA THR A 2 -10.31 -55.07 59.43
C THR A 2 -10.41 -53.66 60.03
N LYS A 3 -9.69 -52.66 59.48
CA LYS A 3 -9.93 -51.85 58.24
C LYS A 3 -10.78 -50.60 58.57
N GLU A 4 -10.22 -49.39 58.46
CA GLU A 4 -10.25 -48.41 57.32
C GLU A 4 -11.16 -47.24 57.73
N SER A 5 -11.02 -45.97 57.32
CA SER A 5 -10.07 -45.23 56.48
C SER A 5 -10.32 -43.72 56.69
N SER A 6 -9.40 -42.89 56.20
CA SER A 6 -9.20 -41.46 56.48
C SER A 6 -9.96 -40.49 55.55
N GLY A 7 -10.29 -39.30 56.06
CA GLY A 7 -10.87 -38.17 55.32
C GLY A 7 -10.26 -36.82 55.74
N LYS A 8 -10.08 -35.94 54.75
CA LYS A 8 -9.36 -34.64 54.70
C LYS A 8 -9.75 -33.56 55.73
N ALA A 9 -8.79 -32.70 56.08
CA ALA A 9 -8.77 -31.24 55.80
C ALA A 9 -7.73 -30.49 56.65
N LYS A 10 -6.93 -29.60 56.04
CA LYS A 10 -6.11 -28.59 56.75
C LYS A 10 -6.42 -27.19 56.21
N LYS A 11 -6.51 -26.25 57.14
CA LYS A 11 -6.91 -24.84 56.99
C LYS A 11 -5.76 -23.93 57.47
N SER A 12 -5.81 -22.67 57.02
CA SER A 12 -5.13 -21.45 57.53
C SER A 12 -3.64 -21.29 57.17
N THR A 13 -3.12 -20.10 56.82
CA THR A 13 -3.30 -18.77 57.47
C THR A 13 -3.16 -17.56 56.52
N LYS A 14 -3.73 -16.42 56.97
CA LYS A 14 -3.69 -15.06 56.39
C LYS A 14 -2.35 -14.34 56.58
N GLY A 15 -2.06 -13.36 55.71
CA GLY A 15 -1.11 -12.24 55.89
C GLY A 15 -1.55 -11.02 55.08
N ASP A 16 -1.34 -9.82 55.64
CA ASP A 16 -1.98 -8.52 55.35
C ASP A 16 -1.66 -7.86 54.00
N GLY A 17 -2.54 -6.95 53.58
CA GLY A 17 -2.48 -6.25 52.30
C GLY A 17 -1.66 -4.96 52.25
N LYS A 18 -1.35 -4.55 51.00
CA LYS A 18 -1.29 -3.17 50.47
C LYS A 18 -0.79 -3.21 49.02
N GLY A 19 -1.46 -2.45 48.14
CA GLY A 19 -0.93 -2.03 46.85
C GLY A 19 -1.55 -2.73 45.64
N VAL A 20 -2.67 -2.19 45.16
CA VAL A 20 -3.04 -2.32 43.73
C VAL A 20 -2.03 -1.48 42.95
N ARG A 21 -1.32 -2.11 42.01
CA ARG A 21 -0.60 -1.46 40.90
C ARG A 21 -1.01 -2.18 39.61
N ASP A 22 -1.80 -1.50 38.81
CA ASP A 22 -2.25 -1.86 37.46
C ASP A 22 -1.20 -1.35 36.46
N ASP A 23 -0.03 -1.98 36.39
CA ASP A 23 1.09 -1.36 35.64
C ASP A 23 2.10 -2.34 35.00
N ILE A 24 1.81 -3.64 34.80
CA ILE A 24 2.78 -4.58 34.15
C ILE A 24 2.09 -5.66 33.31
N GLU A 25 1.32 -5.28 32.28
CA GLU A 25 0.88 -6.22 31.23
C GLU A 25 1.09 -5.68 29.80
N GLN A 26 1.91 -4.63 29.61
CA GLN A 26 2.18 -4.06 28.27
C GLN A 26 3.59 -4.33 27.71
N GLU A 27 4.50 -4.94 28.46
CA GLU A 27 5.87 -5.25 27.98
C GLU A 27 6.06 -6.72 27.56
N ASP A 28 5.07 -7.60 27.77
CA ASP A 28 5.23 -9.06 27.56
C ASP A 28 5.02 -9.56 26.10
N GLU A 29 4.49 -8.74 25.17
CA GLU A 29 4.20 -9.24 23.81
C GLU A 29 5.43 -9.31 22.89
N ILE A 30 6.36 -8.35 23.03
CA ILE A 30 7.62 -8.35 22.27
C ILE A 30 8.56 -9.40 22.86
N GLU A 31 8.59 -9.53 24.19
CA GLU A 31 9.38 -10.55 24.86
C GLU A 31 8.84 -11.96 24.58
N SER A 32 7.50 -12.14 24.53
CA SER A 32 6.88 -13.40 24.09
C SER A 32 7.22 -13.75 22.65
N TYR A 33 7.25 -12.77 21.74
CA TYR A 33 7.68 -12.98 20.36
C TYR A 33 9.17 -13.34 20.25
N LEU A 34 10.03 -12.66 21.01
CA LEU A 34 11.46 -12.96 21.05
C LEU A 34 11.74 -14.34 21.64
N ARG A 35 11.04 -14.73 22.73
CA ARG A 35 11.13 -16.06 23.33
C ARG A 35 10.64 -17.14 22.38
N PHE A 36 9.55 -16.87 21.65
CA PHE A 36 9.04 -17.75 20.60
C PHE A 36 10.05 -17.93 19.45
N MET A 37 10.80 -16.89 19.08
CA MET A 37 11.87 -16.99 18.08
C MET A 37 13.11 -17.74 18.61
N GLU A 38 13.47 -17.58 19.89
CA GLU A 38 14.57 -18.33 20.53
C GLU A 38 14.24 -19.82 20.70
N GLU A 39 12.99 -20.16 21.00
CA GLU A 39 12.50 -21.55 21.10
C GLU A 39 12.33 -22.23 19.74
N ASN A 40 12.26 -21.46 18.64
CA ASN A 40 12.11 -21.96 17.27
C ASN A 40 13.23 -21.45 16.34
N PRO A 41 14.51 -21.82 16.58
CA PRO A 41 15.67 -21.28 15.85
C PRO A 41 15.74 -21.69 14.36
N HIS A 42 14.84 -22.57 13.90
CA HIS A 42 14.72 -22.97 12.50
C HIS A 42 13.60 -22.25 11.74
N LEU A 43 12.81 -21.41 12.43
CA LEU A 43 11.75 -20.62 11.81
C LEU A 43 12.38 -19.50 10.96
N GLY A 44 12.37 -19.65 9.64
CA GLY A 44 12.99 -18.69 8.71
C GLY A 44 14.41 -19.06 8.24
N LEU A 45 14.91 -20.25 8.58
CA LEU A 45 15.90 -20.88 7.71
C LEU A 45 15.19 -21.29 6.41
N PRO A 46 15.85 -21.19 5.24
CA PRO A 46 15.30 -21.74 4.01
C PRO A 46 15.17 -23.26 4.19
N GLY A 47 13.98 -23.70 4.58
CA GLY A 47 13.55 -25.07 4.41
C GLY A 47 13.23 -25.26 2.93
N ASP A 48 13.74 -26.36 2.37
CA ASP A 48 13.74 -26.78 0.97
C ASP A 48 12.35 -27.00 0.33
N ASP A 49 11.39 -26.10 0.53
CA ASP A 49 10.00 -26.24 0.03
C ASP A 49 9.60 -25.21 -1.03
N GLU A 50 10.54 -24.38 -1.50
CA GLU A 50 10.44 -23.76 -2.82
C GLU A 50 11.40 -24.52 -3.74
N GLU A 51 10.90 -25.51 -4.48
CA GLU A 51 11.59 -26.00 -5.68
C GLU A 51 11.73 -24.81 -6.66
N GLU A 52 12.76 -24.00 -6.48
CA GLU A 52 13.34 -23.22 -7.55
C GLU A 52 13.88 -24.24 -8.56
N VAL A 53 13.10 -24.51 -9.60
CA VAL A 53 13.53 -25.37 -10.71
C VAL A 53 14.65 -24.63 -11.43
N TYR A 54 15.88 -24.93 -11.07
CA TYR A 54 17.06 -24.46 -11.79
C TYR A 54 17.27 -25.35 -13.02
N GLU A 55 17.22 -24.78 -14.22
CA GLU A 55 17.75 -25.45 -15.40
C GLU A 55 19.27 -25.29 -15.41
N TYR A 56 20.00 -26.38 -15.63
CA TYR A 56 21.46 -26.39 -15.72
C TYR A 56 21.89 -26.73 -17.14
N ASP A 57 22.88 -26.02 -17.67
CA ASP A 57 23.52 -26.43 -18.92
C ASP A 57 24.36 -27.69 -18.72
N ALA A 58 24.87 -28.22 -19.84
CA ALA A 58 25.75 -29.39 -19.83
C ALA A 58 27.05 -29.17 -19.01
N ASP A 59 27.37 -27.92 -18.67
CA ASP A 59 28.54 -27.51 -17.89
C ASP A 59 28.19 -27.19 -16.42
N GLY A 60 26.93 -27.36 -16.01
CA GLY A 60 26.47 -27.18 -14.62
C GLY A 60 26.18 -25.73 -14.21
N ASN A 61 26.06 -24.80 -15.17
CA ASN A 61 25.67 -23.42 -14.89
C ASN A 61 24.15 -23.24 -14.93
N ILE A 62 23.62 -22.39 -14.06
CA ILE A 62 22.18 -22.06 -14.03
C ILE A 62 21.82 -21.27 -15.29
N ILE A 63 21.02 -21.88 -16.17
CA ILE A 63 20.44 -21.24 -17.35
C ILE A 63 19.08 -20.64 -16.96
N GLY A 64 19.09 -19.38 -16.52
CA GLY A 64 17.88 -18.58 -16.36
C GLY A 64 17.10 -18.80 -15.06
N THR A 65 16.87 -17.70 -14.33
CA THR A 65 15.77 -17.61 -13.36
C THR A 65 14.55 -17.11 -14.12
N GLU A 66 13.81 -18.01 -14.78
CA GLU A 66 12.51 -17.60 -15.31
C GLU A 66 11.62 -17.19 -14.13
N LYS A 67 11.31 -15.90 -14.04
CA LYS A 67 10.26 -15.42 -13.15
C LYS A 67 8.99 -16.16 -13.55
N LYS A 68 8.59 -17.15 -12.75
CA LYS A 68 7.38 -17.94 -12.94
C LYS A 68 6.22 -16.98 -13.24
N THR A 69 5.79 -16.93 -14.49
CA THR A 69 4.65 -16.11 -14.89
C THR A 69 3.42 -16.74 -14.26
N ILE A 70 2.86 -16.07 -13.24
CA ILE A 70 1.65 -16.56 -12.57
C ILE A 70 0.50 -16.42 -13.57
N ASP A 71 0.09 -17.56 -14.14
CA ASP A 71 -1.03 -17.56 -15.08
C ASP A 71 -2.30 -17.04 -14.39
N PRO A 72 -3.18 -16.35 -15.12
CA PRO A 72 -4.51 -16.00 -14.63
C PRO A 72 -5.28 -17.21 -14.05
N LEU A 73 -6.24 -16.93 -13.18
CA LEU A 73 -7.25 -17.90 -12.79
C LEU A 73 -8.08 -18.32 -14.01
N PRO A 74 -8.49 -19.60 -14.10
CA PRO A 74 -9.38 -20.04 -15.17
C PRO A 74 -10.68 -19.23 -15.15
N PRO A 75 -11.28 -18.90 -16.31
CA PRO A 75 -12.54 -18.17 -16.33
C PRO A 75 -13.66 -18.97 -15.63
N ILE A 76 -14.54 -18.25 -14.94
CA ILE A 76 -15.74 -18.82 -14.30
C ILE A 76 -16.97 -18.32 -15.03
N ASP A 77 -17.90 -19.24 -15.33
CA ASP A 77 -19.25 -18.86 -15.75
C ASP A 77 -20.11 -18.58 -14.51
N HIS A 78 -20.28 -17.30 -14.20
CA HIS A 78 -21.08 -16.84 -13.08
C HIS A 78 -22.57 -17.13 -13.24
N SER A 79 -23.07 -17.36 -14.45
CA SER A 79 -24.49 -17.67 -14.69
C SER A 79 -24.91 -19.04 -14.14
N MET A 80 -23.93 -19.93 -13.94
CA MET A 80 -24.14 -21.27 -13.37
C MET A 80 -24.04 -21.30 -11.84
N ILE A 81 -23.72 -20.18 -11.20
CA ILE A 81 -23.53 -20.11 -9.74
C ILE A 81 -24.72 -19.37 -9.12
N ASN A 82 -25.44 -20.05 -8.22
CA ASN A 82 -26.48 -19.40 -7.43
C ASN A 82 -25.86 -18.65 -6.24
N TYR A 83 -25.77 -17.33 -6.35
CA TYR A 83 -25.24 -16.49 -5.30
C TYR A 83 -26.31 -16.08 -4.29
N ALA A 84 -25.98 -16.15 -2.99
CA ALA A 84 -26.84 -15.60 -1.95
C ALA A 84 -26.93 -14.07 -2.08
N PRO A 85 -28.12 -13.46 -1.87
CA PRO A 85 -28.24 -12.01 -1.80
C PRO A 85 -27.48 -11.45 -0.60
N PHE A 86 -27.07 -10.20 -0.67
CA PHE A 86 -26.43 -9.46 0.41
C PHE A 86 -26.84 -7.99 0.34
N ALA A 87 -26.84 -7.30 1.48
CA ALA A 87 -27.07 -5.87 1.49
C ALA A 87 -25.81 -5.12 1.05
N LYS A 88 -26.01 -4.00 0.36
CA LYS A 88 -24.93 -3.10 -0.08
C LYS A 88 -25.06 -1.70 0.47
N ASN A 89 -26.28 -1.26 0.73
CA ASN A 89 -26.57 0.11 1.11
C ASN A 89 -26.92 0.18 2.59
N PHE A 90 -25.98 0.70 3.36
CA PHE A 90 -26.05 0.96 4.79
C PHE A 90 -26.10 2.46 5.10
N TYR A 91 -25.96 3.30 4.07
CA TYR A 91 -25.86 4.75 4.26
C TYR A 91 -27.24 5.38 4.39
N VAL A 92 -27.44 6.08 5.50
CA VAL A 92 -28.58 6.97 5.71
C VAL A 92 -28.01 8.39 5.82
N GLU A 93 -28.42 9.26 4.91
CA GLU A 93 -27.92 10.63 4.88
C GLU A 93 -28.35 11.42 6.13
N HIS A 94 -27.38 12.03 6.80
CA HIS A 94 -27.62 12.84 8.00
C HIS A 94 -28.42 14.11 7.67
N ALA A 95 -29.31 14.53 8.58
CA ALA A 95 -30.20 15.68 8.39
C ALA A 95 -29.48 16.98 8.01
N GLU A 96 -28.30 17.22 8.59
CA GLU A 96 -27.49 18.40 8.26
C GLU A 96 -26.98 18.36 6.81
N ILE A 97 -26.61 17.18 6.31
CA ILE A 97 -26.12 17.00 4.94
C ILE A 97 -27.29 17.03 3.94
N SER A 98 -28.45 16.47 4.30
CA SER A 98 -29.65 16.52 3.46
C SER A 98 -30.24 17.93 3.37
N SER A 99 -30.00 18.78 4.37
CA SER A 99 -30.44 20.19 4.38
C SER A 99 -29.60 21.11 3.48
N LEU A 100 -28.41 20.69 3.05
CA LEU A 100 -27.58 21.48 2.14
C LEU A 100 -28.25 21.60 0.76
N ASP A 101 -28.28 22.81 0.23
CA ASP A 101 -28.60 23.05 -1.17
C ASP A 101 -27.39 22.72 -2.07
N GLU A 102 -27.60 22.66 -3.38
CA GLU A 102 -26.53 22.30 -4.33
C GLU A 102 -25.34 23.27 -4.25
N ALA A 103 -25.59 24.57 -4.02
CA ALA A 103 -24.54 25.56 -3.82
C ALA A 103 -23.70 25.29 -2.55
N GLY A 104 -24.36 24.90 -1.45
CA GLY A 104 -23.69 24.49 -0.21
C GLY A 104 -22.86 23.21 -0.37
N VAL A 105 -23.37 22.24 -1.14
CA VAL A 105 -22.63 21.01 -1.47
C VAL A 105 -21.39 21.32 -2.30
N ASP A 106 -21.52 22.16 -3.33
CA ASP A 106 -20.39 22.55 -4.17
C ASP A 106 -19.36 23.36 -3.38
N SER A 107 -19.80 24.29 -2.54
CA SER A 107 -18.91 25.03 -1.62
C SER A 107 -18.15 24.10 -0.66
N LEU A 108 -18.80 23.05 -0.16
CA LEU A 108 -18.15 22.05 0.70
C LEU A 108 -17.12 21.23 -0.08
N ARG A 109 -17.42 20.83 -1.32
CA ARG A 109 -16.46 20.13 -2.19
C ARG A 109 -15.26 21.02 -2.51
N ASP A 110 -15.48 22.29 -2.82
CA ASP A 110 -14.42 23.26 -3.08
C ASP A 110 -13.53 23.45 -1.85
N LYS A 111 -14.12 23.61 -0.66
CA LYS A 111 -13.38 23.73 0.61
C LYS A 111 -12.53 22.49 0.90
N LEU A 112 -13.01 21.31 0.51
CA LEU A 112 -12.29 20.04 0.66
C LEU A 112 -11.31 19.76 -0.49
N GLY A 113 -11.28 20.61 -1.53
CA GLY A 113 -10.45 20.40 -2.72
C GLY A 113 -10.85 19.15 -3.49
N LEU A 114 -12.15 18.88 -3.60
CA LEU A 114 -12.70 17.68 -4.22
C LEU A 114 -13.31 17.96 -5.59
N ARG A 115 -12.98 17.11 -6.56
CA ARG A 115 -13.72 17.00 -7.83
C ARG A 115 -14.39 15.64 -7.89
N VAL A 116 -15.71 15.64 -8.11
CA VAL A 116 -16.53 14.43 -8.09
C VAL A 116 -17.24 14.30 -9.42
N SER A 117 -17.25 13.09 -9.98
CA SER A 117 -17.89 12.78 -11.26
C SER A 117 -18.43 11.36 -11.26
N GLY A 118 -19.35 11.05 -12.18
CA GLY A 118 -20.04 9.76 -12.24
C GLY A 118 -21.53 9.89 -11.87
N PRO A 119 -22.28 8.77 -11.95
CA PRO A 119 -23.73 8.82 -11.78
C PRO A 119 -24.13 8.98 -10.32
N SER A 120 -25.05 9.91 -10.06
CA SER A 120 -25.66 10.18 -8.74
C SER A 120 -24.64 10.23 -7.59
N PRO A 121 -23.69 11.19 -7.60
CA PRO A 121 -22.72 11.32 -6.52
C PRO A 121 -23.42 11.79 -5.24
N LEU A 122 -23.21 11.08 -4.13
CA LEU A 122 -23.71 11.49 -2.82
C LEU A 122 -22.98 12.74 -2.30
N ARG A 123 -23.60 13.43 -1.37
CA ARG A 123 -23.06 14.65 -0.75
C ARG A 123 -21.90 14.28 0.19
N PRO A 124 -20.81 15.08 0.25
CA PRO A 124 -19.72 14.83 1.18
C PRO A 124 -20.15 15.15 2.62
N VAL A 125 -19.63 14.38 3.58
CA VAL A 125 -19.79 14.66 5.01
C VAL A 125 -18.66 15.54 5.52
N CYS A 126 -18.88 16.30 6.61
CA CYS A 126 -17.85 17.09 7.26
C CYS A 126 -17.52 16.64 8.69
N SER A 127 -18.24 15.64 9.22
CA SER A 127 -18.05 15.08 10.56
C SER A 127 -18.25 13.56 10.53
N PHE A 128 -17.57 12.82 11.42
CA PHE A 128 -17.79 11.39 11.58
C PHE A 128 -19.21 11.07 12.07
N ALA A 129 -19.86 11.98 12.81
CA ALA A 129 -21.23 11.82 13.27
C ALA A 129 -22.24 11.69 12.11
N HIS A 130 -21.90 12.20 10.92
CA HIS A 130 -22.78 12.15 9.76
C HIS A 130 -22.80 10.79 9.07
N LEU A 131 -21.89 9.89 9.44
CA LEU A 131 -21.73 8.59 8.81
C LEU A 131 -22.60 7.50 9.45
N GLY A 132 -23.18 7.76 10.62
CA GLY A 132 -24.02 6.79 11.33
C GLY A 132 -23.26 5.52 11.76
N LEU A 133 -21.94 5.63 12.00
CA LEU A 133 -21.12 4.51 12.48
C LEU A 133 -21.51 4.14 13.92
N ASP A 134 -21.40 2.87 14.26
CA ASP A 134 -21.66 2.38 15.61
C ASP A 134 -20.56 2.81 16.60
N GLU A 135 -20.89 2.79 17.89
CA GLU A 135 -20.00 3.29 18.94
C GLU A 135 -18.65 2.56 19.00
N PRO A 136 -18.55 1.22 18.83
CA PRO A 136 -17.26 0.54 18.83
C PRO A 136 -16.35 1.00 17.67
N LEU A 137 -16.89 1.24 16.48
CA LEU A 137 -16.09 1.77 15.36
C LEU A 137 -15.70 3.23 15.60
N MET A 138 -16.62 4.06 16.09
CA MET A 138 -16.35 5.44 16.46
C MET A 138 -15.24 5.54 17.51
N GLU A 139 -15.25 4.67 18.51
CA GLU A 139 -14.21 4.63 19.53
C GLU A 139 -12.85 4.17 18.96
N ALA A 140 -12.84 3.20 18.04
CA ALA A 140 -11.62 2.82 17.33
C ALA A 140 -11.05 3.99 16.49
N ILE A 141 -11.93 4.77 15.84
CA ILE A 141 -11.56 5.98 15.07
C ILE A 141 -10.96 7.04 16.01
N ARG A 142 -11.58 7.30 17.18
CA ARG A 142 -11.05 8.24 18.18
C ARG A 142 -9.70 7.80 18.74
N LYS A 143 -9.54 6.52 19.11
CA LYS A 143 -8.28 5.95 19.60
C LYS A 143 -7.15 6.01 18.58
N ALA A 144 -7.48 5.93 17.29
CA ALA A 144 -6.52 6.13 16.21
C ALA A 144 -6.15 7.62 15.97
N GLY A 145 -6.73 8.55 16.73
CA GLY A 145 -6.41 9.97 16.70
C GLY A 145 -7.12 10.77 15.60
N TYR A 146 -8.16 10.21 14.97
CA TYR A 146 -8.93 10.93 13.96
C TYR A 146 -9.90 11.91 14.64
N ILE A 147 -9.75 13.20 14.32
CA ILE A 147 -10.61 14.28 14.86
C ILE A 147 -11.76 14.60 13.90
N GLN A 148 -11.49 14.57 12.59
CA GLN A 148 -12.45 14.84 11.53
C GLN A 148 -12.10 14.01 10.28
N PRO A 149 -13.07 13.70 9.40
CA PRO A 149 -12.78 12.98 8.17
C PRO A 149 -11.82 13.77 7.27
N THR A 150 -10.83 13.10 6.69
CA THR A 150 -10.02 13.70 5.62
C THR A 150 -10.89 13.96 4.38
N PRO A 151 -10.49 14.85 3.46
CA PRO A 151 -11.30 15.13 2.28
C PRO A 151 -11.69 13.91 1.44
N ILE A 152 -10.77 12.95 1.25
CA ILE A 152 -11.12 11.71 0.52
C ILE A 152 -12.12 10.87 1.33
N GLN A 153 -11.99 10.81 2.67
CA GLN A 153 -12.92 10.07 3.52
C GLN A 153 -14.31 10.71 3.52
N ALA A 154 -14.37 12.05 3.61
CA ALA A 154 -15.59 12.85 3.59
C ALA A 154 -16.50 12.53 2.40
N GLN A 155 -15.93 12.26 1.24
CA GLN A 155 -16.69 11.94 0.03
C GLN A 155 -16.78 10.44 -0.25
N ALA A 156 -15.72 9.67 0.01
CA ALA A 156 -15.68 8.25 -0.33
C ALA A 156 -16.50 7.39 0.64
N VAL A 157 -16.40 7.62 1.96
CA VAL A 157 -17.06 6.79 2.95
C VAL A 157 -18.60 6.73 2.77
N PRO A 158 -19.33 7.85 2.58
CA PRO A 158 -20.78 7.76 2.33
C PRO A 158 -21.13 7.04 1.02
N LEU A 159 -20.33 7.22 -0.04
CA LEU A 159 -20.51 6.49 -1.31
C LEU A 159 -20.31 4.98 -1.13
N ILE A 160 -19.29 4.59 -0.37
CA ILE A 160 -18.96 3.19 -0.14
C ILE A 160 -20.01 2.55 0.77
N LEU A 161 -20.44 3.23 1.84
CA LEU A 161 -21.55 2.76 2.69
C LEU A 161 -22.86 2.63 1.91
N ALA A 162 -23.06 3.43 0.86
CA ALA A 162 -24.20 3.30 -0.04
C ALA A 162 -24.07 2.16 -1.07
N GLY A 163 -22.99 1.38 -1.03
CA GLY A 163 -22.80 0.23 -1.90
C GLY A 163 -22.33 0.56 -3.31
N ARG A 164 -21.86 1.80 -3.54
CA ARG A 164 -21.38 2.25 -4.85
C ARG A 164 -19.95 1.83 -5.09
N ASP A 165 -19.65 1.51 -6.35
CA ASP A 165 -18.27 1.39 -6.79
C ASP A 165 -17.60 2.78 -6.80
N VAL A 166 -16.34 2.84 -6.37
CA VAL A 166 -15.63 4.12 -6.20
C VAL A 166 -14.25 4.06 -6.83
N ILE A 167 -13.90 5.15 -7.53
CA ILE A 167 -12.53 5.46 -7.94
C ILE A 167 -12.04 6.61 -7.07
N GLY A 168 -11.20 6.33 -6.08
CA GLY A 168 -10.65 7.31 -5.15
C GLY A 168 -9.22 7.71 -5.53
N ILE A 169 -9.04 8.95 -6.00
CA ILE A 169 -7.74 9.49 -6.40
C ILE A 169 -7.28 10.52 -5.37
N GLY A 170 -6.12 10.29 -4.77
CA GLY A 170 -5.52 11.23 -3.82
C GLY A 170 -4.10 10.82 -3.43
N LYS A 171 -3.32 11.78 -2.92
CA LYS A 171 -1.91 11.55 -2.54
C LYS A 171 -1.73 10.53 -1.41
N THR A 172 -0.53 9.97 -1.28
CA THR A 172 -0.18 9.11 -0.14
C THR A 172 -0.41 9.87 1.17
N GLY A 173 -0.92 9.18 2.20
CA GLY A 173 -1.26 9.81 3.48
C GLY A 173 -2.59 10.56 3.51
N SER A 174 -3.37 10.56 2.43
CA SER A 174 -4.68 11.23 2.41
C SER A 174 -5.80 10.52 3.19
N GLY A 175 -5.53 9.35 3.78
CA GLY A 175 -6.50 8.58 4.56
C GLY A 175 -7.34 7.58 3.77
N LYS A 176 -6.92 7.19 2.55
CA LYS A 176 -7.61 6.21 1.69
C LYS A 176 -7.84 4.86 2.38
N THR A 177 -6.84 4.36 3.11
CA THR A 177 -6.92 3.05 3.80
C THR A 177 -8.11 2.98 4.75
N ALA A 178 -8.25 3.98 5.63
CA ALA A 178 -9.40 4.09 6.51
C ALA A 178 -10.73 4.26 5.73
N ALA A 179 -10.71 5.01 4.62
CA ALA A 179 -11.91 5.25 3.81
C ALA A 179 -12.55 3.97 3.27
N PHE A 180 -11.77 2.94 2.96
CA PHE A 180 -12.30 1.63 2.55
C PHE A 180 -12.37 0.59 3.67
N LEU A 181 -11.65 0.75 4.78
CA LEU A 181 -11.71 -0.20 5.89
C LEU A 181 -12.94 0.00 6.77
N TRP A 182 -13.33 1.25 7.08
CA TRP A 182 -14.51 1.47 7.95
C TRP A 182 -15.80 0.92 7.34
N PRO A 183 -16.12 1.18 6.05
CA PRO A 183 -17.30 0.58 5.43
C PRO A 183 -17.19 -0.94 5.29
N LEU A 184 -15.99 -1.48 5.09
CA LEU A 184 -15.78 -2.93 4.99
C LEU A 184 -16.19 -3.65 6.27
N ILE A 185 -15.91 -3.08 7.45
CA ILE A 185 -16.34 -3.66 8.72
C ILE A 185 -17.86 -3.76 8.77
N ILE A 186 -18.57 -2.66 8.50
CA ILE A 186 -20.05 -2.63 8.49
C ILE A 186 -20.61 -3.64 7.47
N HIS A 187 -20.01 -3.68 6.29
CA HIS A 187 -20.37 -4.59 5.21
C HIS A 187 -20.23 -6.07 5.59
N ILE A 188 -19.20 -6.42 6.36
CA ILE A 188 -18.99 -7.79 6.86
C ILE A 188 -20.00 -8.11 7.96
N MET A 189 -20.24 -7.18 8.88
CA MET A 189 -21.12 -7.39 10.04
C MET A 189 -22.59 -7.60 9.66
N ASP A 190 -23.02 -7.13 8.49
CA ASP A 190 -24.38 -7.39 7.97
C ASP A 190 -24.50 -8.73 7.22
N GLN A 191 -23.41 -9.49 7.07
CA GLN A 191 -23.43 -10.77 6.37
C GLN A 191 -23.49 -11.97 7.30
N PRO A 192 -24.01 -13.12 6.83
CA PRO A 192 -23.96 -14.35 7.58
C PRO A 192 -22.51 -14.73 7.90
N GLU A 193 -22.27 -15.19 9.13
CA GLU A 193 -20.97 -15.70 9.58
C GLU A 193 -20.41 -16.75 8.61
N LEU A 194 -19.07 -16.82 8.55
CA LEU A 194 -18.38 -17.77 7.69
C LEU A 194 -18.63 -19.21 8.13
N LYS A 195 -18.86 -20.08 7.15
CA LYS A 195 -18.90 -21.53 7.36
C LYS A 195 -17.55 -22.14 6.98
N LEU A 196 -17.29 -23.35 7.47
CA LEU A 196 -16.11 -24.10 7.05
C LEU A 196 -16.09 -24.26 5.52
N GLY A 197 -14.98 -23.85 4.90
CA GLY A 197 -14.80 -23.87 3.45
C GLY A 197 -15.29 -22.61 2.73
N ASP A 198 -15.90 -21.65 3.42
CA ASP A 198 -16.17 -20.33 2.86
C ASP A 198 -14.86 -19.56 2.62
N GLY A 199 -14.85 -18.77 1.54
CA GLY A 199 -13.81 -17.79 1.28
C GLY A 199 -14.07 -16.45 1.97
N PRO A 200 -13.17 -15.47 1.82
CA PRO A 200 -13.34 -14.15 2.41
C PRO A 200 -14.55 -13.40 1.87
N ILE A 201 -15.02 -12.43 2.67
CA ILE A 201 -16.06 -11.48 2.29
C ILE A 201 -15.42 -10.22 1.66
N GLY A 202 -14.33 -9.75 2.28
CA GLY A 202 -13.53 -8.62 1.82
C GLY A 202 -12.17 -9.06 1.29
N VAL A 203 -11.80 -8.62 0.09
CA VAL A 203 -10.46 -8.80 -0.46
C VAL A 203 -9.84 -7.44 -0.76
N ILE A 204 -8.64 -7.20 -0.23
CA ILE A 204 -7.87 -5.98 -0.48
C ILE A 204 -6.56 -6.36 -1.15
N CYS A 205 -6.41 -5.99 -2.42
CA CYS A 205 -5.18 -6.16 -3.16
C CYS A 205 -4.28 -4.93 -2.99
N ALA A 206 -2.99 -5.15 -2.75
CA ALA A 206 -1.93 -4.15 -2.71
C ALA A 206 -0.76 -4.56 -3.63
N PRO A 207 -0.03 -3.60 -4.24
CA PRO A 207 1.05 -3.89 -5.18
C PRO A 207 2.29 -4.54 -4.57
N THR A 208 2.56 -4.34 -3.27
CA THR A 208 3.78 -4.86 -2.63
C THR A 208 3.47 -5.51 -1.29
N ARG A 209 4.40 -6.35 -0.82
CA ARG A 209 4.34 -7.01 0.48
C ARG A 209 4.25 -6.00 1.62
N GLU A 210 5.05 -4.95 1.57
CA GLU A 210 5.14 -3.94 2.64
C GLU A 210 3.82 -3.20 2.79
N LEU A 211 3.20 -2.82 1.67
CA LEU A 211 1.89 -2.16 1.70
C LEU A 211 0.78 -3.12 2.15
N ALA A 212 0.81 -4.38 1.70
CA ALA A 212 -0.12 -5.40 2.18
C ALA A 212 -0.03 -5.60 3.71
N LEU A 213 1.19 -5.66 4.26
CA LEU A 213 1.42 -5.75 5.70
C LEU A 213 0.94 -4.51 6.46
N GLN A 214 1.12 -3.32 5.89
CA GLN A 214 0.62 -2.07 6.48
C GLN A 214 -0.92 -2.07 6.55
N ILE A 215 -1.59 -2.41 5.45
CA ILE A 215 -3.06 -2.50 5.41
C ILE A 215 -3.56 -3.60 6.35
N TYR A 216 -2.87 -4.75 6.40
CA TYR A 216 -3.17 -5.84 7.33
C TYR A 216 -3.13 -5.38 8.79
N SER A 217 -2.10 -4.62 9.19
CA SER A 217 -1.98 -4.10 10.55
C SER A 217 -3.16 -3.19 10.92
N GLU A 218 -3.56 -2.28 10.01
CA GLU A 218 -4.70 -1.39 10.22
C GLU A 218 -6.03 -2.16 10.24
N ALA A 219 -6.23 -3.10 9.32
CA ALA A 219 -7.42 -3.95 9.28
C ALA A 219 -7.55 -4.79 10.56
N LYS A 220 -6.45 -5.37 11.07
CA LYS A 220 -6.45 -6.19 12.28
C LYS A 220 -6.86 -5.41 13.53
N LYS A 221 -6.44 -4.14 13.65
CA LYS A 221 -6.84 -3.26 14.78
C LYS A 221 -8.35 -3.07 14.81
N LEU A 222 -8.96 -2.81 13.65
CA LEU A 222 -10.42 -2.63 13.51
C LEU A 222 -11.16 -3.97 13.71
N ALA A 223 -10.70 -5.02 13.02
CA ALA A 223 -11.29 -6.35 13.05
C ALA A 223 -11.35 -6.95 14.46
N LYS A 224 -10.34 -6.69 15.31
CA LYS A 224 -10.29 -7.17 16.71
C LYS A 224 -11.51 -6.72 17.52
N VAL A 225 -12.04 -5.51 17.25
CA VAL A 225 -13.22 -4.97 17.95
C VAL A 225 -14.48 -5.79 17.65
N TYR A 226 -14.53 -6.41 16.48
CA TYR A 226 -15.68 -7.16 15.95
C TYR A 226 -15.46 -8.67 15.92
N ASN A 227 -14.37 -9.16 16.51
CA ASN A 227 -13.99 -10.57 16.45
C ASN A 227 -13.88 -11.13 15.01
N LEU A 228 -13.41 -10.30 14.08
CA LEU A 228 -13.21 -10.69 12.68
C LEU A 228 -11.77 -11.19 12.47
N THR A 229 -11.63 -12.18 11.60
CA THR A 229 -10.36 -12.77 11.22
C THR A 229 -9.81 -12.09 9.98
N VAL A 230 -8.55 -11.63 10.07
CA VAL A 230 -7.82 -11.01 8.97
C VAL A 230 -6.61 -11.87 8.64
N VAL A 231 -6.40 -12.14 7.36
CA VAL A 231 -5.22 -12.86 6.84
C VAL A 231 -4.47 -11.98 5.86
N CYS A 232 -3.14 -12.11 5.81
CA CYS A 232 -2.28 -11.43 4.85
C CYS A 232 -1.55 -12.44 3.96
N ALA A 233 -1.65 -12.29 2.64
CA ALA A 233 -1.05 -13.21 1.67
C ALA A 233 -0.19 -12.48 0.64
N TYR A 234 1.13 -12.69 0.69
CA TYR A 234 2.10 -12.03 -0.19
C TYR A 234 3.29 -12.93 -0.54
N GLY A 235 3.97 -12.63 -1.66
CA GLY A 235 5.18 -13.33 -2.11
C GLY A 235 6.41 -13.18 -1.18
N GLY A 236 7.29 -14.19 -1.16
CA GLY A 236 8.53 -14.17 -0.36
C GLY A 236 8.33 -14.47 1.14
N GLY A 237 7.19 -15.03 1.52
CA GLY A 237 6.95 -15.67 2.82
C GLY A 237 6.29 -17.03 2.62
N SER A 238 6.27 -17.86 3.67
CA SER A 238 5.79 -19.24 3.65
C SER A 238 4.40 -19.34 3.01
N LEU A 239 4.34 -19.99 1.85
CA LEU A 239 3.07 -20.25 1.17
C LEU A 239 2.20 -21.19 1.99
N TRP A 240 2.79 -22.20 2.63
CA TRP A 240 2.09 -23.18 3.44
C TRP A 240 1.33 -22.54 4.61
N GLU A 241 1.97 -21.63 5.35
CA GLU A 241 1.34 -20.92 6.47
C GLU A 241 0.16 -20.05 6.01
N GLN A 242 0.36 -19.32 4.90
CA GLN A 242 -0.70 -18.49 4.32
C GLN A 242 -1.87 -19.34 3.79
N GLN A 243 -1.60 -20.51 3.22
CA GLN A 243 -2.61 -21.48 2.81
C GLN A 243 -3.41 -21.98 4.02
N LYS A 244 -2.73 -22.41 5.09
CA LYS A 244 -3.37 -22.88 6.32
C LYS A 244 -4.23 -21.82 6.99
N ALA A 245 -3.74 -20.57 7.03
CA ALA A 245 -4.51 -19.45 7.55
C ALA A 245 -5.78 -19.17 6.73
N CYS A 246 -5.70 -19.28 5.38
CA CYS A 246 -6.88 -19.13 4.54
C CYS A 246 -7.87 -20.30 4.66
N GLU A 247 -7.37 -21.53 4.81
CA GLU A 247 -8.17 -22.75 5.00
C GLU A 247 -8.97 -22.72 6.32
N ALA A 248 -8.41 -22.07 7.35
CA ALA A 248 -9.10 -21.84 8.62
C ALA A 248 -10.30 -20.87 8.50
N GLY A 249 -10.37 -20.09 7.40
CA GLY A 249 -11.37 -19.07 7.17
C GLY A 249 -10.92 -17.68 7.63
N CYS A 250 -11.26 -16.67 6.85
CA CYS A 250 -11.03 -15.27 7.21
C CYS A 250 -12.07 -14.37 6.55
N GLU A 251 -12.58 -13.37 7.26
CA GLU A 251 -13.53 -12.41 6.69
C GLU A 251 -12.82 -11.40 5.78
N ILE A 252 -11.58 -11.03 6.11
CA ILE A 252 -10.76 -10.06 5.37
C ILE A 252 -9.45 -10.72 4.92
N LEU A 253 -9.21 -10.70 3.61
CA LEU A 253 -7.94 -11.11 3.01
C LEU A 253 -7.22 -9.91 2.39
N VAL A 254 -6.08 -9.53 2.97
CA VAL A 254 -5.17 -8.52 2.41
C VAL A 254 -4.08 -9.25 1.63
N CYS A 255 -3.81 -8.88 0.37
CA CYS A 255 -2.93 -9.69 -0.45
C CYS A 255 -2.21 -8.93 -1.57
N THR A 256 -1.13 -9.53 -2.08
CA THR A 256 -0.60 -9.20 -3.41
C THR A 256 -1.30 -10.03 -4.49
N PRO A 257 -1.60 -9.49 -5.69
CA PRO A 257 -2.37 -10.20 -6.72
C PRO A 257 -1.84 -11.60 -7.07
N GLY A 258 -0.52 -11.73 -7.27
CA GLY A 258 0.10 -13.02 -7.63
C GLY A 258 -0.14 -14.11 -6.58
N ARG A 259 0.15 -13.80 -5.31
CA ARG A 259 -0.03 -14.77 -4.21
C ARG A 259 -1.49 -15.17 -4.00
N LEU A 260 -2.44 -14.25 -4.20
CA LEU A 260 -3.86 -14.58 -4.14
C LEU A 260 -4.23 -15.64 -5.18
N ILE A 261 -3.77 -15.48 -6.41
CA ILE A 261 -4.01 -16.44 -7.49
C ILE A 261 -3.45 -17.81 -7.14
N ASP A 262 -2.23 -17.88 -6.60
CA ASP A 262 -1.62 -19.15 -6.19
C ASP A 262 -2.45 -19.89 -5.14
N ILE A 263 -2.90 -19.18 -4.10
CA ILE A 263 -3.69 -19.76 -3.00
C ILE A 263 -5.07 -20.24 -3.51
N VAL A 264 -5.72 -19.47 -4.39
CA VAL A 264 -6.99 -19.86 -5.02
C VAL A 264 -6.80 -21.08 -5.93
N LYS A 265 -5.73 -21.13 -6.74
CA LYS A 265 -5.42 -22.29 -7.60
C LYS A 265 -5.17 -23.56 -6.79
N LYS A 266 -4.48 -23.43 -5.65
CA LYS A 266 -4.26 -24.54 -4.72
C LYS A 266 -5.50 -24.93 -3.91
N LYS A 267 -6.63 -24.24 -4.10
CA LYS A 267 -7.91 -24.49 -3.42
C LYS A 267 -7.87 -24.33 -1.90
N SER A 268 -6.88 -23.61 -1.38
CA SER A 268 -6.81 -23.25 0.05
C SER A 268 -7.77 -22.10 0.40
N THR A 269 -8.29 -21.39 -0.61
CA THR A 269 -9.40 -20.46 -0.48
C THR A 269 -10.20 -20.39 -1.78
N ASN A 270 -11.31 -19.64 -1.78
CA ASN A 270 -12.10 -19.34 -2.96
C ASN A 270 -12.66 -17.92 -2.88
N LEU A 271 -13.18 -17.39 -3.99
CA LEU A 271 -13.69 -16.00 -4.04
C LEU A 271 -15.23 -15.93 -4.10
N ARG A 272 -15.94 -16.99 -3.73
CA ARG A 272 -17.40 -17.09 -3.90
C ARG A 272 -18.18 -16.16 -2.96
N ARG A 273 -17.67 -15.95 -1.75
CA ARG A 273 -18.24 -15.07 -0.72
C ARG A 273 -17.81 -13.61 -0.86
N VAL A 274 -16.86 -13.32 -1.75
CA VAL A 274 -16.32 -11.97 -1.90
C VAL A 274 -17.39 -11.05 -2.47
N THR A 275 -17.75 -10.05 -1.70
CA THR A 275 -18.77 -9.05 -2.03
C THR A 275 -18.22 -7.63 -1.94
N TYR A 276 -17.01 -7.47 -1.40
CA TYR A 276 -16.28 -6.21 -1.28
C TYR A 276 -14.84 -6.39 -1.75
N LEU A 277 -14.47 -5.74 -2.85
CA LEU A 277 -13.18 -5.90 -3.51
C LEU A 277 -12.46 -4.57 -3.62
N VAL A 278 -11.22 -4.48 -3.12
CA VAL A 278 -10.42 -3.26 -3.14
C VAL A 278 -9.12 -3.48 -3.90
N PHE A 279 -8.79 -2.54 -4.79
CA PHE A 279 -7.47 -2.42 -5.41
C PHE A 279 -6.83 -1.11 -4.94
N ASP A 280 -5.90 -1.19 -3.99
CA ASP A 280 -5.17 -0.02 -3.49
C ASP A 280 -3.85 0.18 -4.25
N GLU A 281 -3.45 1.43 -4.44
CA GLU A 281 -2.34 1.82 -5.31
C GLU A 281 -2.38 1.15 -6.69
N ALA A 282 -3.55 1.19 -7.33
CA ALA A 282 -3.80 0.47 -8.58
C ALA A 282 -2.89 0.93 -9.74
N ASP A 283 -2.46 2.19 -9.78
CA ASP A 283 -1.46 2.66 -10.75
C ASP A 283 -0.10 1.97 -10.58
N LYS A 284 0.32 1.67 -9.35
CA LYS A 284 1.56 0.92 -9.09
C LYS A 284 1.43 -0.54 -9.47
N MET A 285 0.27 -1.17 -9.23
CA MET A 285 0.02 -2.55 -9.71
C MET A 285 0.27 -2.65 -11.23
N PHE A 286 -0.13 -1.63 -11.99
CA PHE A 286 0.08 -1.57 -13.44
C PHE A 286 1.56 -1.44 -13.81
N ASN A 287 2.27 -0.57 -13.10
CA ASN A 287 3.71 -0.38 -13.35
C ASN A 287 4.51 -1.65 -13.05
N LEU A 288 4.03 -2.48 -12.12
CA LEU A 288 4.61 -3.79 -11.78
C LEU A 288 4.12 -4.93 -12.69
N GLY A 289 3.25 -4.64 -13.65
CA GLY A 289 2.75 -5.64 -14.59
C GLY A 289 1.62 -6.53 -14.05
N PHE A 290 0.98 -6.17 -12.93
CA PHE A 290 -0.11 -6.95 -12.34
C PHE A 290 -1.48 -6.78 -13.02
N GLU A 291 -1.57 -6.05 -14.14
CA GLU A 291 -2.83 -5.81 -14.84
C GLU A 291 -3.59 -7.12 -15.18
N PRO A 292 -2.96 -8.17 -15.75
CA PRO A 292 -3.65 -9.43 -16.02
C PRO A 292 -4.18 -10.11 -14.75
N GLN A 293 -3.42 -10.06 -13.66
CA GLN A 293 -3.79 -10.67 -12.39
C GLN A 293 -4.96 -9.91 -11.74
N VAL A 294 -4.93 -8.58 -11.75
CA VAL A 294 -6.03 -7.73 -11.24
C VAL A 294 -7.33 -8.02 -11.98
N ARG A 295 -7.28 -8.06 -13.32
CA ARG A 295 -8.43 -8.41 -14.16
C ARG A 295 -8.92 -9.82 -13.88
N SER A 296 -8.01 -10.77 -13.75
CA SER A 296 -8.33 -12.16 -13.45
C SER A 296 -9.06 -12.28 -12.11
N ILE A 297 -8.55 -11.65 -11.05
CA ILE A 297 -9.17 -11.64 -9.73
C ILE A 297 -10.57 -11.02 -9.79
N ALA A 298 -10.70 -9.82 -10.38
CA ALA A 298 -11.98 -9.14 -10.49
C ALA A 298 -13.03 -9.97 -11.24
N ASN A 299 -12.63 -10.64 -12.33
CA ASN A 299 -13.52 -11.49 -13.13
C ASN A 299 -13.82 -12.85 -12.49
N HIS A 300 -13.13 -13.22 -11.41
CA HIS A 300 -13.36 -14.47 -10.70
C HIS A 300 -14.30 -14.27 -9.49
N VAL A 301 -14.55 -13.02 -9.12
CA VAL A 301 -15.52 -12.61 -8.09
C VAL A 301 -16.88 -12.38 -8.74
N ARG A 302 -17.97 -12.66 -8.01
CA ARG A 302 -19.35 -12.41 -8.44
C ARG A 302 -19.54 -11.01 -9.06
N PRO A 303 -20.35 -10.88 -10.12
CA PRO A 303 -20.49 -9.63 -10.87
C PRO A 303 -21.21 -8.52 -10.10
N ASP A 304 -22.06 -8.90 -9.16
CA ASP A 304 -22.79 -7.99 -8.28
C ASP A 304 -22.01 -7.67 -7.00
N ARG A 305 -20.68 -7.83 -6.94
CA ARG A 305 -19.83 -7.30 -5.85
C ARG A 305 -19.86 -5.77 -5.81
N GLN A 306 -19.31 -5.18 -4.74
CA GLN A 306 -18.86 -3.79 -4.71
C GLN A 306 -17.35 -3.75 -4.96
N THR A 307 -16.90 -2.90 -5.88
CA THR A 307 -15.48 -2.75 -6.24
C THR A 307 -14.99 -1.33 -5.99
N LEU A 308 -13.86 -1.22 -5.30
CA LEU A 308 -13.22 0.05 -4.97
C LEU A 308 -11.82 0.09 -5.57
N LEU A 309 -11.48 1.18 -6.24
CA LEU A 309 -10.17 1.40 -6.84
C LEU A 309 -9.57 2.68 -6.27
N PHE A 310 -8.46 2.54 -5.55
CA PHE A 310 -7.73 3.66 -4.95
C PHE A 310 -6.36 3.81 -5.60
N SER A 311 -5.99 5.06 -5.87
CA SER A 311 -4.75 5.35 -6.60
C SER A 311 -4.24 6.78 -6.32
N ALA A 312 -2.95 7.01 -6.50
CA ALA A 312 -2.40 8.36 -6.50
C ALA A 312 -2.59 9.05 -7.86
N THR A 313 -2.54 8.28 -8.96
CA THR A 313 -2.69 8.80 -10.32
C THR A 313 -3.77 8.05 -11.10
N PHE A 314 -4.35 8.69 -12.12
CA PHE A 314 -5.40 8.09 -12.95
C PHE A 314 -5.17 8.33 -14.43
N LYS A 315 -4.18 7.61 -14.97
CA LYS A 315 -3.80 7.69 -16.39
C LYS A 315 -4.76 6.83 -17.24
N ARG A 316 -4.82 7.11 -18.55
CA ARG A 316 -5.66 6.39 -19.55
C ARG A 316 -5.55 4.85 -19.50
N ARG A 317 -4.40 4.30 -19.09
CA ARG A 317 -4.24 2.84 -18.89
C ARG A 317 -5.07 2.33 -17.72
N LEU A 318 -4.98 2.98 -16.56
CA LEU A 318 -5.77 2.64 -15.38
C LEU A 318 -7.26 2.88 -15.61
N GLU A 319 -7.62 3.93 -16.34
CA GLU A 319 -9.00 4.21 -16.73
C GLU A 319 -9.63 3.07 -17.53
N ARG A 320 -8.88 2.43 -18.44
CA ARG A 320 -9.39 1.27 -19.20
C ARG A 320 -9.68 0.09 -18.28
N LEU A 321 -8.78 -0.23 -17.36
CA LEU A 321 -9.06 -1.28 -16.37
C LEU A 321 -10.27 -0.94 -15.53
N ALA A 322 -10.34 0.30 -15.03
CA ALA A 322 -11.44 0.75 -14.19
C ALA A 322 -12.80 0.49 -14.87
N ARG A 323 -12.92 0.79 -16.18
CA ARG A 323 -14.13 0.49 -16.96
C ARG A 323 -14.46 -1.00 -17.08
N ASP A 324 -13.45 -1.86 -16.99
CA ASP A 324 -13.62 -3.30 -17.15
C ASP A 324 -13.98 -4.02 -15.84
N ILE A 325 -13.62 -3.44 -14.68
CA ILE A 325 -13.77 -4.11 -13.38
C ILE A 325 -14.77 -3.45 -12.42
N LEU A 326 -15.20 -2.22 -12.70
CA LEU A 326 -16.16 -1.45 -11.90
C LEU A 326 -17.50 -1.31 -12.63
N LEU A 327 -18.58 -1.18 -11.87
CA LEU A 327 -19.93 -0.93 -12.37
C LEU A 327 -20.44 0.45 -11.92
N ASP A 328 -20.74 1.33 -12.87
CA ASP A 328 -21.23 2.70 -12.62
C ASP A 328 -20.51 3.46 -11.49
N PRO A 329 -19.16 3.54 -11.54
CA PRO A 329 -18.37 4.05 -10.43
C PRO A 329 -18.52 5.56 -10.28
N VAL A 330 -18.48 6.02 -9.02
CA VAL A 330 -18.28 7.44 -8.70
C VAL A 330 -16.79 7.71 -8.55
N ARG A 331 -16.28 8.68 -9.32
CA ARG A 331 -14.88 9.09 -9.31
C ARG A 331 -14.70 10.33 -8.45
N ILE A 332 -13.80 10.22 -7.49
CA ILE A 332 -13.44 11.25 -6.52
C ILE A 332 -11.98 11.59 -6.72
N ILE A 333 -11.67 12.88 -6.85
CA ILE A 333 -10.32 13.40 -6.99
C ILE A 333 -10.10 14.42 -5.89
N GLN A 334 -9.12 14.18 -5.02
CA GLN A 334 -8.67 15.14 -4.03
C GLN A 334 -7.43 15.87 -4.55
N GLY A 335 -7.53 17.20 -4.68
CA GLY A 335 -6.55 18.07 -5.33
C GLY A 335 -6.74 18.15 -6.85
N GLU A 336 -5.85 18.83 -7.57
CA GLU A 336 -5.93 18.84 -9.03
C GLU A 336 -5.35 17.56 -9.66
N LEU A 337 -5.90 17.21 -10.83
CA LEU A 337 -5.38 16.13 -11.66
C LEU A 337 -3.94 16.42 -12.09
N GLY A 338 -2.98 15.78 -11.41
CA GLY A 338 -1.57 15.81 -11.80
C GLY A 338 -0.72 16.89 -11.13
N GLU A 339 -1.14 17.41 -9.97
CA GLU A 339 -0.32 18.34 -9.18
C GLU A 339 0.74 17.67 -8.32
N ALA A 340 1.94 18.28 -8.26
CA ALA A 340 2.98 17.94 -7.31
C ALA A 340 2.53 18.29 -5.90
N ASN A 341 3.10 17.57 -4.94
CA ASN A 341 2.94 17.94 -3.55
C ASN A 341 3.46 19.37 -3.35
N GLU A 342 2.61 20.26 -2.84
CA GLU A 342 2.89 21.69 -2.63
C GLU A 342 4.09 21.93 -1.70
N ASP A 343 4.51 20.91 -0.94
CA ASP A 343 5.71 20.94 -0.08
C ASP A 343 7.04 20.87 -0.86
N ILE A 344 7.02 20.76 -2.19
CA ILE A 344 8.24 20.69 -3.01
C ILE A 344 8.40 21.93 -3.89
N THR A 345 9.41 22.71 -3.57
CA THR A 345 9.90 23.81 -4.39
C THR A 345 10.70 23.27 -5.57
N GLN A 346 10.27 23.60 -6.79
CA GLN A 346 10.92 23.16 -8.02
C GLN A 346 11.67 24.32 -8.66
N HIS A 347 12.94 24.08 -9.03
CA HIS A 347 13.79 25.02 -9.75
C HIS A 347 14.28 24.37 -11.04
N VAL A 348 14.14 25.07 -12.16
CA VAL A 348 14.64 24.64 -13.48
C VAL A 348 15.69 25.64 -13.94
N GLU A 349 16.88 25.13 -14.25
CA GLU A 349 18.03 25.90 -14.72
C GLU A 349 18.47 25.34 -16.07
N ILE A 350 18.62 26.20 -17.06
CA ILE A 350 18.95 25.84 -18.45
C ILE A 350 20.39 26.28 -18.73
N PHE A 351 21.18 25.40 -19.34
CA PHE A 351 22.58 25.65 -19.66
C PHE A 351 22.87 25.29 -21.12
N ASP A 352 23.61 26.15 -21.82
CA ASP A 352 23.98 25.92 -23.23
C ASP A 352 25.14 24.94 -23.36
N LYS A 353 25.91 24.74 -22.28
CA LYS A 353 27.15 23.93 -22.28
C LYS A 353 27.21 23.02 -21.06
N ILE A 354 27.75 21.82 -21.24
CA ILE A 354 27.88 20.83 -20.16
C ILE A 354 28.81 21.30 -19.03
N GLU A 355 29.82 22.13 -19.35
CA GLU A 355 30.72 22.70 -18.36
C GLU A 355 30.00 23.66 -17.42
N GLN A 356 29.07 24.48 -17.94
CA GLN A 356 28.28 25.42 -17.14
C GLN A 356 27.41 24.68 -16.11
N LYS A 357 26.89 23.51 -16.50
CA LYS A 357 26.12 22.65 -15.61
C LYS A 357 26.96 22.13 -14.46
N TRP A 358 28.18 21.70 -14.74
CA TRP A 358 29.13 21.24 -13.72
C TRP A 358 29.51 22.38 -12.77
N ASP A 359 29.75 23.58 -13.30
CA ASP A 359 30.07 24.76 -12.50
C ASP A 359 28.89 25.21 -11.63
N TRP A 360 27.66 25.11 -12.13
CA TRP A 360 26.47 25.38 -11.32
C TRP A 360 26.31 24.35 -10.21
N LEU A 361 26.42 23.06 -10.53
CA LEU A 361 26.29 21.97 -9.56
C LEU A 361 27.26 22.17 -8.40
N THR A 362 28.54 22.39 -8.73
CA THR A 362 29.59 22.47 -7.72
C THR A 362 29.53 23.75 -6.90
N ARG A 363 29.12 24.89 -7.48
CA ARG A 363 28.89 26.13 -6.72
C ARG A 363 27.73 26.02 -5.74
N ASN A 364 26.68 25.28 -6.10
CA ASN A 364 25.48 25.14 -5.25
C ASN A 364 25.59 23.98 -4.25
N LEU A 365 26.49 23.03 -4.48
CA LEU A 365 26.52 21.79 -3.70
C LEU A 365 26.71 22.02 -2.21
N VAL A 366 27.60 22.94 -1.83
CA VAL A 366 27.89 23.27 -0.42
C VAL A 366 26.63 23.77 0.30
N ARG A 367 25.90 24.69 -0.33
CA ARG A 367 24.63 25.21 0.19
C ARG A 367 23.61 24.08 0.32
N LEU A 368 23.44 23.29 -0.73
CA LEU A 368 22.46 22.20 -0.76
C LEU A 368 22.76 21.12 0.28
N THR A 369 24.03 20.75 0.50
CA THR A 369 24.43 19.80 1.54
C THR A 369 24.28 20.33 2.96
N THR A 370 24.20 21.66 3.13
CA THR A 370 23.93 22.30 4.42
C THR A 370 22.43 22.27 4.75
N GLU A 371 21.58 22.36 3.73
CA GLU A 371 20.12 22.33 3.86
C GLU A 371 19.56 20.90 4.00
N GLY A 372 20.32 19.88 3.58
CA GLY A 372 19.94 18.48 3.75
C GLY A 372 20.79 17.53 2.92
N SER A 373 20.38 16.26 2.87
CA SER A 373 21.05 15.29 2.00
C SER A 373 20.70 15.55 0.53
N VAL A 374 21.69 15.43 -0.34
CA VAL A 374 21.58 15.71 -1.78
C VAL A 374 21.57 14.40 -2.56
N LEU A 375 20.53 14.22 -3.39
CA LEU A 375 20.45 13.10 -4.32
C LEU A 375 20.63 13.60 -5.76
N ILE A 376 21.64 13.11 -6.45
CA ILE A 376 22.01 13.49 -7.82
C ILE A 376 21.63 12.37 -8.78
N PHE A 377 20.69 12.63 -9.66
CA PHE A 377 20.29 11.68 -10.70
C PHE A 377 21.09 11.88 -11.98
N VAL A 378 21.57 10.78 -12.54
CA VAL A 378 22.33 10.74 -13.79
C VAL A 378 21.76 9.65 -14.70
N THR A 379 21.56 9.95 -15.99
CA THR A 379 20.90 9.04 -16.93
C THR A 379 21.69 7.75 -17.17
N ARG A 380 23.01 7.87 -17.36
CA ARG A 380 23.89 6.77 -17.78
C ARG A 380 24.81 6.35 -16.64
N LYS A 381 25.09 5.05 -16.54
CA LYS A 381 26.02 4.48 -15.56
C LYS A 381 27.40 5.15 -15.62
N VAL A 382 27.97 5.23 -16.82
CA VAL A 382 29.30 5.81 -17.05
C VAL A 382 29.37 7.23 -16.48
N HIS A 383 28.36 8.06 -16.76
CA HIS A 383 28.29 9.42 -16.21
C HIS A 383 28.09 9.45 -14.70
N SER A 384 27.38 8.48 -14.11
CA SER A 384 27.21 8.40 -12.64
C SER A 384 28.54 8.12 -11.93
N GLU A 385 29.38 7.26 -12.51
CA GLU A 385 30.73 6.97 -12.01
C GLU A 385 31.62 8.21 -12.17
N GLU A 386 31.61 8.86 -13.33
CA GLU A 386 32.37 10.09 -13.59
C GLU A 386 31.98 11.22 -12.62
N VAL A 387 30.69 11.47 -12.43
CA VAL A 387 30.19 12.49 -11.50
C VAL A 387 30.62 12.16 -10.08
N ALA A 388 30.45 10.91 -9.62
CA ALA A 388 30.87 10.51 -8.29
C ALA A 388 32.38 10.67 -8.09
N GLN A 389 33.19 10.32 -9.08
CA GLN A 389 34.65 10.44 -9.01
C GLN A 389 35.10 11.90 -9.01
N LYS A 390 34.51 12.76 -9.85
CA LYS A 390 34.80 14.21 -9.87
C LYS A 390 34.37 14.93 -8.59
N LEU A 391 33.31 14.46 -7.92
CA LEU A 391 32.92 15.00 -6.62
C LEU A 391 33.87 14.52 -5.51
N LYS A 392 34.25 13.23 -5.52
CA LYS A 392 35.24 12.67 -4.58
C LYS A 392 36.60 13.34 -4.68
N SER A 393 37.05 13.71 -5.88
CA SER A 393 38.32 14.42 -6.07
C SER A 393 38.31 15.86 -5.53
N ARG A 394 37.15 16.38 -5.14
CA ARG A 394 36.99 17.66 -4.42
C ARG A 394 36.77 17.46 -2.91
N ASP A 395 37.20 16.32 -2.38
CA ASP A 395 37.07 15.93 -0.96
C ASP A 395 35.62 15.87 -0.44
N LEU A 396 34.65 15.67 -1.33
CA LEU A 396 33.25 15.48 -0.95
C LEU A 396 32.97 14.00 -0.64
N LYS A 397 32.25 13.76 0.46
CA LYS A 397 31.74 12.43 0.80
C LYS A 397 30.55 12.08 -0.10
N VAL A 398 30.75 11.10 -0.98
CA VAL A 398 29.77 10.73 -2.03
C VAL A 398 29.59 9.22 -2.07
N LEU A 399 28.32 8.82 -2.04
CA LEU A 399 27.88 7.45 -2.31
C LEU A 399 27.43 7.32 -3.78
N LEU A 400 27.51 6.11 -4.32
CA LEU A 400 27.13 5.82 -5.70
C LEU A 400 26.22 4.59 -5.75
N ILE A 401 25.16 4.66 -6.54
CA ILE A 401 24.27 3.53 -6.81
C ILE A 401 23.91 3.44 -8.30
N HIS A 402 24.11 2.28 -8.92
CA HIS A 402 23.72 2.02 -10.32
C HIS A 402 23.26 0.57 -10.53
N GLY A 403 22.72 0.26 -11.71
CA GLY A 403 22.06 -1.01 -12.01
C GLY A 403 22.97 -2.24 -11.92
N ASP A 404 24.25 -2.10 -12.27
CA ASP A 404 25.21 -3.22 -12.28
C ASP A 404 25.72 -3.62 -10.88
N MET A 405 25.31 -2.91 -9.82
CA MET A 405 25.68 -3.28 -8.45
C MET A 405 24.82 -4.45 -7.97
N HIS A 406 25.41 -5.37 -7.22
CA HIS A 406 24.65 -6.42 -6.54
C HIS A 406 23.62 -5.80 -5.58
N GLN A 407 22.48 -6.48 -5.44
CA GLN A 407 21.37 -6.00 -4.60
C GLN A 407 21.79 -5.77 -3.15
N SER A 408 22.68 -6.61 -2.61
CA SER A 408 23.28 -6.48 -1.27
C SER A 408 24.06 -5.17 -1.12
N ASP A 409 24.92 -4.84 -2.07
CA ASP A 409 25.76 -3.64 -2.04
C ASP A 409 24.91 -2.37 -2.15
N ARG A 410 23.89 -2.43 -3.02
CA ARG A 410 22.90 -1.36 -3.15
C ARG A 410 22.16 -1.10 -1.84
N ASN A 411 21.77 -2.15 -1.12
CA ASN A 411 21.13 -2.00 0.19
C ASN A 411 22.09 -1.37 1.21
N THR A 412 23.36 -1.78 1.25
CA THR A 412 24.39 -1.20 2.12
C THR A 412 24.57 0.29 1.86
N VAL A 413 24.70 0.69 0.59
CA VAL A 413 24.82 2.10 0.20
C VAL A 413 23.60 2.92 0.62
N ILE A 414 22.40 2.38 0.45
CA ILE A 414 21.17 3.06 0.86
C ILE A 414 21.10 3.24 2.38
N GLN A 415 21.52 2.23 3.15
CA GLN A 415 21.58 2.31 4.60
C GLN A 415 22.61 3.35 5.06
N ALA A 416 23.79 3.38 4.45
CA ALA A 416 24.81 4.40 4.72
C ALA A 416 24.28 5.82 4.43
N PHE A 417 23.55 6.01 3.33
CA PHE A 417 22.93 7.29 3.00
C PHE A 417 21.84 7.69 4.01
N LYS A 418 21.01 6.72 4.45
CA LYS A 418 19.98 6.95 5.49
C LYS A 418 20.60 7.32 6.84
N ARG A 419 21.75 6.74 7.17
CA ARG A 419 22.54 7.04 8.38
C ARG A 419 23.35 8.33 8.28
N GLN A 420 23.24 9.06 7.17
CA GLN A 420 23.97 10.31 6.91
C GLN A 420 25.50 10.16 6.94
N GLU A 421 26.02 8.97 6.64
CA GLU A 421 27.47 8.72 6.56
C GLU A 421 28.12 9.53 5.42
N ALA A 422 27.33 9.83 4.37
CA ALA A 422 27.67 10.76 3.32
C ALA A 422 26.46 11.66 2.99
N PRO A 423 26.66 12.97 2.78
CA PRO A 423 25.59 13.91 2.46
C PRO A 423 25.11 13.80 1.00
N ILE A 424 25.87 13.15 0.11
CA ILE A 424 25.59 13.11 -1.33
C ILE A 424 25.46 11.66 -1.80
N LEU A 425 24.40 11.37 -2.56
CA LEU A 425 24.23 10.11 -3.28
C LEU A 425 24.07 10.40 -4.77
N VAL A 426 24.90 9.77 -5.60
CA VAL A 426 24.77 9.79 -7.06
C VAL A 426 24.08 8.49 -7.49
N ALA A 427 23.02 8.60 -8.29
CA ALA A 427 22.19 7.46 -8.67
C ALA A 427 21.81 7.47 -10.15
N THR A 428 21.67 6.29 -10.75
CA THR A 428 20.95 6.16 -12.02
C THR A 428 19.45 6.00 -11.82
N ASP A 429 18.66 6.42 -12.81
CA ASP A 429 17.19 6.38 -12.79
C ASP A 429 16.62 5.00 -12.44
N VAL A 430 17.30 3.92 -12.84
CA VAL A 430 16.85 2.53 -12.62
C VAL A 430 17.18 2.07 -11.19
N ALA A 431 18.34 2.47 -10.66
CA ALA A 431 18.81 2.03 -9.35
C ALA A 431 18.07 2.73 -8.20
N CYS A 432 17.70 4.00 -8.37
CA CYS A 432 16.98 4.72 -7.33
C CYS A 432 15.50 4.30 -7.23
N LYS A 433 14.85 3.99 -8.36
CA LYS A 433 13.43 3.61 -8.41
C LYS A 433 13.11 2.33 -7.64
N SER A 434 14.02 1.36 -7.63
CA SER A 434 13.74 0.01 -7.11
C SER A 434 13.97 -0.16 -5.61
N GLN A 435 14.70 0.76 -4.94
CA GLN A 435 15.18 0.47 -3.58
C GLN A 435 15.08 1.62 -2.57
N LEU A 436 14.96 2.88 -3.02
CA LEU A 436 15.11 4.01 -2.09
C LEU A 436 13.85 4.44 -1.35
N GLY A 437 12.67 3.86 -1.65
CA GLY A 437 11.41 4.04 -0.90
C GLY A 437 11.34 5.39 -0.19
N ILE A 438 11.33 6.47 -0.96
CA ILE A 438 11.76 7.80 -0.49
C ILE A 438 10.69 8.38 0.46
N GLN A 439 10.77 8.01 1.74
CA GLN A 439 10.02 8.57 2.86
C GLN A 439 10.99 9.08 3.93
N THR A 440 11.84 10.04 3.58
CA THR A 440 12.73 10.70 4.55
C THR A 440 12.56 12.20 4.42
N LYS A 441 12.24 12.86 5.54
CA LYS A 441 12.13 14.32 5.65
C LYS A 441 13.50 14.99 5.39
N ASN A 442 13.51 16.22 4.88
CA ASN A 442 14.68 17.07 4.63
C ASN A 442 15.72 16.53 3.62
N LYS A 443 15.30 16.32 2.37
CA LYS A 443 16.21 15.98 1.25
C LYS A 443 16.07 16.98 0.10
N GLN A 444 17.20 17.31 -0.50
CA GLN A 444 17.29 18.10 -1.74
C GLN A 444 17.56 17.16 -2.92
N TYR A 445 16.87 17.37 -4.04
CA TYR A 445 16.98 16.53 -5.23
C TYR A 445 17.53 17.34 -6.40
N ILE A 446 18.53 16.80 -7.10
CA ILE A 446 19.14 17.42 -8.28
C ILE A 446 19.13 16.38 -9.40
N SER A 447 18.61 16.74 -10.58
CA SER A 447 18.65 15.87 -11.76
C SER A 447 19.55 16.47 -12.85
N ILE A 448 20.51 15.69 -13.33
CA ILE A 448 21.51 16.11 -14.32
C ILE A 448 21.33 15.29 -15.61
N TYR A 449 20.64 15.88 -16.61
CA TYR A 449 20.54 15.36 -17.98
C TYR A 449 21.74 15.73 -18.89
N SER A 450 22.00 14.95 -19.94
CA SER A 450 23.21 15.09 -20.77
C SER A 450 23.00 15.42 -22.26
N ASP A 451 21.79 15.69 -22.77
CA ASP A 451 21.61 16.12 -24.19
C ASP A 451 20.21 16.66 -24.52
N ASP A 452 20.09 17.51 -25.54
CA ASP A 452 18.82 18.06 -26.06
C ASP A 452 17.90 16.98 -26.67
N SER A 453 18.50 15.96 -27.31
CA SER A 453 17.76 14.79 -27.80
C SER A 453 17.27 13.90 -26.65
N GLU A 454 17.94 13.95 -25.50
CA GLU A 454 17.50 13.33 -24.26
C GLU A 454 16.39 14.16 -23.60
N ILE A 455 16.27 15.48 -23.82
CA ILE A 455 15.11 16.25 -23.33
C ILE A 455 13.85 15.93 -24.13
N ALA A 456 13.94 15.69 -25.44
CA ALA A 456 12.80 15.27 -26.27
C ALA A 456 12.41 13.79 -26.05
N THR A 457 13.38 12.88 -25.99
CA THR A 457 13.12 11.44 -25.74
C THR A 457 12.80 11.18 -24.27
N ASN A 458 13.40 11.95 -23.36
CA ASN A 458 12.98 12.09 -21.97
C ASN A 458 12.00 13.26 -21.77
N SER A 459 11.27 13.76 -22.76
CA SER A 459 10.06 14.55 -22.47
C SER A 459 8.93 13.58 -22.13
N HIS A 460 8.96 12.42 -22.79
CA HIS A 460 8.20 11.22 -22.50
C HIS A 460 8.77 10.41 -21.32
N LYS A 461 10.04 10.59 -20.92
CA LYS A 461 10.62 10.05 -19.66
C LYS A 461 10.84 11.10 -18.55
N ASN A 462 10.58 12.39 -18.80
CA ASN A 462 10.32 13.41 -17.79
C ASN A 462 9.03 13.02 -17.06
N VAL A 463 8.18 12.19 -17.69
CA VAL A 463 7.13 11.39 -17.06
C VAL A 463 7.63 10.53 -15.88
N ASN A 464 8.92 10.20 -15.81
CA ASN A 464 9.50 9.38 -14.75
C ASN A 464 10.16 10.17 -13.61
N LEU A 465 10.50 11.44 -13.80
CA LEU A 465 10.74 12.38 -12.68
C LEU A 465 9.43 13.05 -12.22
N LYS A 466 8.40 13.10 -13.08
CA LYS A 466 6.98 13.30 -12.69
C LYS A 466 6.44 12.21 -11.75
N GLN A 467 7.15 11.08 -11.64
CA GLN A 467 6.87 10.00 -10.69
C GLN A 467 7.37 10.33 -9.26
N PHE A 468 8.28 11.31 -9.14
CA PHE A 468 8.76 11.85 -7.89
C PHE A 468 8.09 13.20 -7.57
N PHE A 469 7.93 14.13 -8.53
CA PHE A 469 7.19 15.40 -8.37
C PHE A 469 6.57 15.89 -9.72
N PRO A 470 5.22 15.97 -9.88
CA PRO A 470 4.58 16.37 -11.15
C PRO A 470 4.30 17.89 -11.36
N LEU A 471 4.55 18.43 -12.56
CA LEU A 471 4.00 19.73 -13.00
C LEU A 471 3.52 19.74 -14.46
N LYS A 472 2.60 20.70 -14.71
CA LYS A 472 1.87 21.02 -15.97
C LYS A 472 2.81 21.43 -17.10
N MET A 473 2.54 20.95 -18.31
CA MET A 473 3.08 21.52 -19.55
C MET A 473 2.05 22.51 -20.09
N ASN A 474 2.42 23.78 -20.17
CA ASN A 474 2.05 24.61 -21.31
C ASN A 474 3.26 25.44 -21.69
N GLU A 475 3.53 25.42 -22.99
CA GLU A 475 4.51 26.23 -23.72
C GLU A 475 5.98 25.78 -23.67
N LYS A 476 6.43 25.41 -24.88
CA LYS A 476 7.79 25.34 -25.44
C LYS A 476 8.92 25.29 -24.40
N LEU A 477 9.38 24.07 -24.14
CA LEU A 477 10.65 23.79 -23.47
C LEU A 477 11.50 22.94 -24.41
N VAL A 478 12.67 23.46 -24.76
CA VAL A 478 13.79 22.72 -25.36
C VAL A 478 14.65 22.19 -24.23
#